data_AF-A0A514JQT0-F1
#
_entry.id   AF-A0A514JQT0-F1
#
_cell.length_a   1.000
_cell.length_b   1.000
_cell.length_c   1.000
_cell.angle_alpha   90.00
_cell.angle_beta   90.00
_cell.angle_gamma   90.00
#
_symmetry.space_group_name_H-M   'P 1'
#
loop_
_entity.id
_entity.type
_entity.pdbx_description
1 polymer ?
#
loop_
_entity_poly.entity_id
_entity_poly.type
_entity_poly.pdbx_seq_one_letter_code
_entity_poly.pdbx_strand_id
1 'polypeptide(L)'
;MRPDDHREHDPAGRQSGGIPDGLLIGILGFLLGMTTMVWTATGLAGLFAHGHWPAGVTFARTPLAMRHLVAEPHDLPGAWPDTPAAHLSGYGLFWGLFIGQLMILVVLTVFVLGTVARWRAGRARRRAARIAALERAAAPATTPEPTPGPAPSAAPPAPLQREVPLPRTAPEPVRETAPQPTPSPAPAPSLSKGGHPAEEPHRAGTTVVHYGPPAARHTTAAQAVRDADGPALVLTSNPTLWHDTKDARAKLGPTHLYDPTHRCDTPARLHWSPTAGCEDKHTAAARAAALLSPVRPASRLDQAVADTAETLLRSYVHAAAVDGRTVRHVHRWAQGIQVHDAVRILRTSPKAAPGAAGELEAALTAHPERRDMAQQLTTRALSALSTVNVREACTHNRTDALALDSFIHEGGTLYVVGESIEDPRTSPGAMPLLTALAAHVVEHGRRMAERSSSGRLDPPLTLVLDDVAAVAPLPQLPELLADGADRGMPTLALLRSREQGRARWPHHDLPV
;
A
#
# COMPACT_ATOMS: atom_id res chain seq x y z
N MET A 1 10.73 -57.66 -58.41
CA MET A 1 9.84 -58.39 -57.47
C MET A 1 10.15 -57.87 -56.08
N ARG A 2 9.11 -57.28 -55.45
CA ARG A 2 8.99 -56.75 -54.08
C ARG A 2 9.14 -55.21 -53.93
N PRO A 3 8.06 -54.50 -53.59
CA PRO A 3 8.00 -53.03 -53.48
C PRO A 3 8.18 -52.55 -52.03
N ASP A 4 8.73 -51.34 -51.88
CA ASP A 4 8.76 -50.60 -50.61
C ASP A 4 7.59 -49.59 -50.58
N ASP A 5 6.70 -49.80 -49.62
CA ASP A 5 5.54 -48.95 -49.33
C ASP A 5 5.97 -47.66 -48.62
N HIS A 6 6.06 -46.56 -49.37
CA HIS A 6 5.96 -45.22 -48.79
C HIS A 6 4.49 -44.92 -48.47
N ARG A 7 4.08 -45.16 -47.22
CA ARG A 7 2.79 -44.68 -46.72
C ARG A 7 2.84 -43.17 -46.48
N GLU A 8 2.10 -42.46 -47.32
CA GLU A 8 1.61 -41.10 -47.09
C GLU A 8 0.98 -40.98 -45.69
N HIS A 9 1.44 -39.99 -44.93
CA HIS A 9 0.71 -39.45 -43.78
C HIS A 9 0.44 -37.99 -44.10
N ASP A 10 -0.72 -37.75 -44.69
CA ASP A 10 -1.40 -36.47 -44.58
C ASP A 10 -2.14 -36.45 -43.23
N PRO A 11 -1.91 -35.44 -42.39
CA PRO A 11 -3.07 -34.75 -41.88
C PRO A 11 -2.87 -33.24 -41.94
N ALA A 12 -3.37 -32.64 -43.01
CA ALA A 12 -3.96 -31.30 -42.99
C ALA A 12 -5.14 -31.26 -42.00
N GLY A 13 -4.84 -31.35 -40.70
CA GLY A 13 -5.76 -31.07 -39.61
C GLY A 13 -5.87 -29.57 -39.42
N ARG A 14 -6.72 -28.90 -40.22
CA ARG A 14 -7.33 -27.63 -39.84
C ARG A 14 -7.99 -27.81 -38.47
N GLN A 15 -7.33 -27.40 -37.40
CA GLN A 15 -7.98 -27.15 -36.13
C GLN A 15 -8.86 -25.92 -36.31
N SER A 16 -10.11 -26.18 -36.71
CA SER A 16 -11.23 -25.28 -36.51
C SER A 16 -11.23 -24.87 -35.04
N GLY A 17 -11.08 -23.57 -34.77
CA GLY A 17 -11.22 -23.00 -33.44
C GLY A 17 -12.61 -23.32 -32.88
N GLY A 18 -12.68 -24.32 -32.01
CA GLY A 18 -13.87 -24.60 -31.22
C GLY A 18 -14.03 -23.53 -30.15
N ILE A 19 -15.25 -23.02 -30.01
CA ILE A 19 -15.62 -22.17 -28.87
C ILE A 19 -15.32 -22.98 -27.59
N PRO A 20 -14.56 -22.43 -26.62
CA PRO A 20 -14.23 -23.17 -25.41
C PRO A 20 -15.50 -23.64 -24.70
N ASP A 21 -15.56 -24.92 -24.32
CA ASP A 21 -16.73 -25.55 -23.70
C ASP A 21 -17.22 -24.79 -22.45
N GLY A 22 -16.30 -24.15 -21.72
CA GLY A 22 -16.64 -23.27 -20.59
C GLY A 22 -17.42 -22.01 -20.98
N LEU A 23 -17.16 -21.45 -22.16
CA LEU A 23 -17.93 -20.32 -22.69
C LEU A 23 -19.32 -20.77 -23.12
N LEU A 24 -19.45 -21.96 -23.73
CA LEU A 24 -20.74 -22.53 -24.11
C LEU A 24 -21.61 -22.81 -22.89
N ILE A 25 -21.04 -23.44 -21.85
CA ILE A 25 -21.76 -23.72 -20.59
C ILE A 25 -22.13 -22.41 -19.88
N GLY A 26 -21.25 -21.41 -19.88
CA GLY A 26 -21.51 -20.10 -19.30
C GLY A 26 -22.65 -19.35 -20.00
N ILE A 27 -22.63 -19.34 -21.34
CA ILE A 27 -23.70 -18.73 -22.15
C ILE A 27 -25.03 -19.47 -21.93
N LEU A 28 -25.02 -20.80 -21.91
CA LEU A 28 -26.23 -21.59 -21.66
C LEU A 28 -26.82 -21.32 -20.27
N GLY A 29 -25.98 -21.25 -19.25
CA GLY A 29 -26.40 -20.91 -17.89
C GLY A 29 -26.96 -19.48 -17.77
N PHE A 30 -26.34 -18.52 -18.45
CA PHE A 30 -26.81 -17.14 -18.51
C PHE A 30 -28.19 -17.03 -19.19
N LEU A 31 -28.36 -17.69 -20.34
CA LEU A 31 -29.63 -17.70 -21.06
C LEU A 31 -30.75 -18.36 -20.25
N LEU A 32 -30.46 -19.46 -19.56
CA LEU A 32 -31.44 -20.15 -18.71
C LEU A 32 -31.82 -19.29 -17.48
N GLY A 33 -30.83 -18.64 -16.85
CA GLY A 33 -31.05 -17.74 -15.73
C GLY A 33 -31.90 -16.53 -16.11
N MET A 34 -31.57 -15.89 -17.24
CA MET A 34 -32.33 -14.77 -17.77
C MET A 34 -33.78 -15.17 -18.11
N THR A 35 -33.96 -16.33 -18.75
CA THR A 35 -35.28 -16.88 -19.08
C THR A 35 -36.12 -17.12 -17.82
N THR A 36 -35.51 -17.70 -16.78
CA THR A 36 -36.20 -17.93 -15.50
C THR A 36 -36.63 -16.62 -14.85
N MET A 37 -35.76 -15.62 -14.88
CA MET A 37 -35.99 -14.32 -14.26
C MET A 37 -37.10 -13.51 -14.96
N VAL A 38 -37.12 -13.50 -16.29
CA VAL A 38 -38.22 -12.86 -17.06
C VAL A 38 -39.54 -13.56 -16.80
N TRP A 39 -39.55 -14.90 -16.72
CA TRP A 39 -40.75 -15.68 -16.42
C TRP A 39 -41.28 -15.38 -15.00
N THR A 40 -40.40 -15.39 -13.99
CA THR A 40 -40.78 -15.10 -12.60
C THR A 40 -41.22 -13.66 -12.40
N ALA A 41 -40.57 -12.70 -13.07
CA ALA A 41 -40.96 -11.29 -13.02
C ALA A 41 -42.36 -11.09 -13.65
N THR A 42 -42.64 -11.70 -14.80
CA THR A 42 -43.96 -11.60 -15.47
C THR A 42 -45.06 -12.22 -14.61
N GLY A 43 -44.84 -13.41 -14.08
CA GLY A 43 -45.84 -14.09 -13.27
C GLY A 43 -46.11 -13.43 -11.91
N LEU A 44 -45.06 -12.95 -11.22
CA LEU A 44 -45.23 -12.17 -9.98
C LEU A 44 -45.91 -10.84 -10.25
N ALA A 45 -45.62 -10.17 -11.37
CA ALA A 45 -46.27 -8.91 -11.70
C ALA A 45 -47.78 -9.11 -11.94
N GLY A 46 -48.16 -10.18 -12.64
CA GLY A 46 -49.57 -10.58 -12.78
C GLY A 46 -50.23 -10.93 -11.44
N LEU A 47 -49.52 -11.66 -10.58
CA LEU A 47 -49.99 -12.03 -9.24
C LEU A 47 -50.23 -10.79 -8.35
N PHE A 48 -49.30 -9.83 -8.35
CA PHE A 48 -49.43 -8.60 -7.54
C PHE A 48 -50.48 -7.63 -8.10
N ALA A 49 -50.69 -7.60 -9.42
CA ALA A 49 -51.66 -6.71 -10.04
C ALA A 49 -53.10 -7.25 -9.99
N HIS A 50 -53.29 -8.57 -10.14
CA HIS A 50 -54.61 -9.17 -10.35
C HIS A 50 -54.95 -10.29 -9.33
N GLY A 51 -54.04 -10.60 -8.40
CA GLY A 51 -54.27 -11.58 -7.34
C GLY A 51 -54.17 -13.05 -7.77
N HIS A 52 -53.86 -13.33 -9.03
CA HIS A 52 -53.68 -14.69 -9.55
C HIS A 52 -52.54 -14.76 -10.57
N TRP A 53 -51.98 -15.96 -10.78
CA TRP A 53 -50.96 -16.16 -11.81
C TRP A 53 -51.60 -16.11 -13.22
N PRO A 54 -51.01 -15.43 -14.22
CA PRO A 54 -51.60 -15.34 -15.55
C PRO A 54 -51.56 -16.67 -16.31
N ALA A 55 -52.68 -17.09 -16.91
CA ALA A 55 -52.86 -18.41 -17.51
C ALA A 55 -52.08 -18.68 -18.82
N GLY A 56 -51.40 -17.68 -19.41
CA GLY A 56 -50.62 -17.82 -20.65
C GLY A 56 -49.10 -17.64 -20.50
N VAL A 57 -48.61 -17.37 -19.28
CA VAL A 57 -47.19 -17.13 -19.00
C VAL A 57 -46.48 -18.47 -18.73
N THR A 58 -45.99 -19.09 -19.81
CA THR A 58 -45.28 -20.39 -19.75
C THR A 58 -43.78 -20.21 -19.93
N PHE A 59 -43.01 -21.01 -19.18
CA PHE A 59 -41.54 -20.97 -19.21
C PHE A 59 -40.98 -21.16 -20.63
N ALA A 60 -41.58 -22.06 -21.41
CA ALA A 60 -41.16 -22.41 -22.78
C ALA A 60 -41.27 -21.24 -23.78
N ARG A 61 -42.14 -20.26 -23.54
CA ARG A 61 -42.36 -19.10 -24.43
C ARG A 61 -41.58 -17.86 -24.02
N THR A 62 -40.97 -17.87 -22.84
CA THR A 62 -40.21 -16.75 -22.31
C THR A 62 -39.05 -16.29 -23.21
N PRO A 63 -38.33 -17.14 -23.95
CA PRO A 63 -37.29 -16.67 -24.88
C PRO A 63 -37.84 -15.79 -26.02
N LEU A 64 -39.05 -16.08 -26.52
CA LEU A 64 -39.71 -15.26 -27.54
C LEU A 64 -40.22 -13.94 -26.93
N ALA A 65 -40.81 -14.01 -25.74
CA ALA A 65 -41.24 -12.83 -24.98
C ALA A 65 -40.05 -11.90 -24.67
N MET A 66 -38.91 -12.46 -24.27
CA MET A 66 -37.67 -11.72 -24.01
C MET A 66 -37.17 -11.01 -25.27
N ARG A 67 -37.18 -11.67 -26.43
CA ARG A 67 -36.83 -11.04 -27.71
C ARG A 67 -37.76 -9.86 -28.02
N HIS A 68 -39.05 -9.99 -27.76
CA HIS A 68 -40.03 -8.92 -27.98
C HIS A 68 -39.79 -7.73 -27.04
N LEU A 69 -39.59 -7.98 -25.75
CA LEU A 69 -39.33 -6.94 -24.74
C LEU A 69 -38.01 -6.19 -24.96
N VAL A 70 -37.03 -6.79 -25.63
CA VAL A 70 -35.81 -6.09 -26.04
C VAL A 70 -36.09 -5.09 -27.16
N ALA A 71 -36.99 -5.41 -28.09
CA ALA A 71 -37.38 -4.52 -29.18
C ALA A 71 -38.39 -3.45 -28.74
N GLU A 72 -39.37 -3.84 -27.92
CA GLU A 72 -40.44 -2.97 -27.42
C GLU A 72 -40.59 -3.12 -25.90
N PRO A 73 -39.77 -2.40 -25.10
CA PRO A 73 -39.69 -2.59 -23.64
C PRO A 73 -40.96 -2.26 -22.85
N HIS A 74 -41.91 -1.59 -23.49
CA HIS A 74 -43.16 -1.13 -22.88
C HIS A 74 -44.36 -2.01 -23.26
N ASP A 75 -44.21 -2.90 -24.24
CA ASP A 75 -45.30 -3.75 -24.74
C ASP A 75 -45.27 -5.16 -24.12
N LEU A 76 -45.77 -5.23 -22.89
CA LEU A 76 -45.92 -6.49 -22.16
C LEU A 76 -47.03 -7.40 -22.77
N PRO A 77 -48.16 -6.88 -23.27
CA PRO A 77 -49.15 -7.67 -24.00
C PRO A 77 -48.61 -8.28 -25.30
N GLY A 78 -47.83 -7.54 -26.10
CA GLY A 78 -47.20 -8.07 -27.31
C GLY A 78 -46.14 -9.15 -27.03
N ALA A 79 -45.49 -9.09 -25.87
CA ALA A 79 -44.58 -10.15 -25.41
C ALA A 79 -45.30 -11.46 -25.05
N TRP A 80 -46.59 -11.42 -24.70
CA TRP A 80 -47.40 -12.57 -24.27
C TRP A 80 -48.76 -12.61 -24.99
N PRO A 81 -48.79 -12.84 -26.32
CA PRO A 81 -49.99 -12.67 -27.14
C PRO A 81 -51.15 -13.60 -26.76
N ASP A 82 -50.85 -14.77 -26.18
CA ASP A 82 -51.85 -15.76 -25.76
C ASP A 82 -52.36 -15.51 -24.32
N THR A 83 -51.92 -14.45 -23.65
CA THR A 83 -52.44 -14.04 -22.34
C THR A 83 -53.36 -12.83 -22.53
N PRO A 84 -54.62 -12.86 -22.05
CA PRO A 84 -55.48 -11.71 -22.23
C PRO A 84 -54.89 -10.49 -21.50
N ALA A 85 -54.83 -9.34 -22.19
CA ALA A 85 -54.16 -8.13 -21.71
C ALA A 85 -54.65 -7.66 -20.33
N ALA A 86 -55.90 -7.95 -19.98
CA ALA A 86 -56.51 -7.66 -18.69
C ALA A 86 -55.89 -8.43 -17.50
N HIS A 87 -55.07 -9.46 -17.74
CA HIS A 87 -54.37 -10.22 -16.69
C HIS A 87 -52.89 -9.86 -16.57
N LEU A 88 -52.39 -8.93 -17.41
CA LEU A 88 -51.00 -8.51 -17.42
C LEU A 88 -50.85 -7.17 -16.70
N SER A 89 -49.84 -7.06 -15.82
CA SER A 89 -49.54 -5.82 -15.10
C SER A 89 -49.06 -4.71 -16.04
N GLY A 90 -49.15 -3.46 -15.58
CA GLY A 90 -48.41 -2.36 -16.23
C GLY A 90 -46.90 -2.62 -16.28
N TYR A 91 -46.23 -2.16 -17.35
CA TYR A 91 -44.81 -2.38 -17.61
C TYR A 91 -43.89 -2.01 -16.43
N GLY A 92 -44.24 -0.97 -15.65
CA GLY A 92 -43.46 -0.52 -14.50
C GLY A 92 -43.35 -1.55 -13.38
N LEU A 93 -44.42 -2.31 -13.09
CA LEU A 93 -44.40 -3.34 -12.05
C LEU A 93 -43.54 -4.54 -12.45
N PHE A 94 -43.63 -4.93 -13.72
CA PHE A 94 -42.78 -5.97 -14.31
C PHE A 94 -41.29 -5.59 -14.19
N TRP A 95 -40.90 -4.40 -14.66
CA TRP A 95 -39.51 -3.96 -14.60
C TRP A 95 -39.00 -3.78 -13.16
N GLY A 96 -39.84 -3.31 -12.24
CA GLY A 96 -39.51 -3.22 -10.82
C GLY A 96 -39.18 -4.59 -10.20
N LEU A 97 -40.01 -5.61 -10.49
CA LEU A 97 -39.78 -6.97 -10.00
C LEU A 97 -38.59 -7.65 -10.66
N PHE A 98 -38.37 -7.41 -11.96
CA PHE A 98 -37.20 -7.89 -12.68
C PHE A 98 -35.92 -7.29 -12.08
N ILE A 99 -35.81 -5.97 -11.94
CA ILE A 99 -34.63 -5.31 -11.35
C ILE A 99 -34.42 -5.75 -9.89
N GLY A 100 -35.50 -5.90 -9.12
CA GLY A 100 -35.46 -6.40 -7.75
C GLY A 100 -34.86 -7.81 -7.65
N GLN A 101 -35.30 -8.74 -8.51
CA GLN A 101 -34.74 -10.09 -8.60
C GLN A 101 -33.26 -10.08 -8.97
N LEU A 102 -32.85 -9.19 -9.89
CA LEU A 102 -31.45 -9.06 -10.32
C LEU A 102 -30.57 -8.65 -9.15
N MET A 103 -31.02 -7.64 -8.40
CA MET A 103 -30.29 -7.11 -7.26
C MET A 103 -30.13 -8.18 -6.16
N ILE A 104 -31.19 -8.93 -5.86
CA ILE A 104 -31.14 -10.04 -4.89
C ILE A 104 -30.15 -11.11 -5.34
N LEU A 105 -30.17 -11.51 -6.62
CA LEU A 105 -29.26 -12.52 -7.17
C LEU A 105 -27.80 -12.05 -7.08
N VAL A 106 -27.51 -10.79 -7.40
CA VAL A 106 -26.16 -10.19 -7.30
C VAL A 106 -25.69 -10.19 -5.85
N VAL A 107 -26.54 -9.74 -4.91
CA VAL A 107 -26.20 -9.72 -3.48
C VAL A 107 -25.94 -11.13 -2.95
N LEU A 108 -26.77 -12.11 -3.28
CA LEU A 108 -26.57 -13.51 -2.89
C LEU A 108 -25.28 -14.08 -3.47
N THR A 109 -24.97 -13.78 -4.73
CA THR A 109 -23.73 -14.26 -5.38
C THR A 109 -22.49 -13.70 -4.69
N VAL A 110 -22.48 -12.40 -4.39
CA VAL A 110 -21.39 -11.74 -3.65
C VAL A 110 -21.27 -12.32 -2.23
N PHE A 111 -22.39 -12.55 -1.55
CA PHE A 111 -22.41 -13.12 -0.20
C PHE A 111 -21.87 -14.56 -0.16
N VAL A 112 -22.30 -15.42 -1.11
CA VAL A 112 -21.82 -16.80 -1.22
C VAL A 112 -20.32 -16.80 -1.54
N LEU A 113 -19.87 -15.97 -2.48
CA LEU A 113 -18.45 -15.86 -2.83
C LEU A 113 -17.60 -15.42 -1.63
N GLY A 114 -18.06 -14.42 -0.87
CA GLY A 114 -17.41 -13.96 0.35
C GLY A 114 -17.39 -15.04 1.46
N THR A 115 -18.45 -15.82 1.59
CA THR A 115 -18.55 -16.90 2.59
C THR A 115 -17.66 -18.09 2.22
N VAL A 116 -17.62 -18.48 0.95
CA VAL A 116 -16.74 -19.55 0.45
C VAL A 116 -15.26 -19.14 0.55
N ALA A 117 -14.92 -17.88 0.26
CA ALA A 117 -13.56 -17.36 0.43
C ALA A 117 -13.10 -17.45 1.90
N ARG A 118 -13.94 -17.01 2.85
CA ARG A 118 -13.66 -17.13 4.29
C ARG A 118 -13.54 -18.59 4.75
N TRP A 119 -14.40 -19.48 4.25
CA TRP A 119 -14.37 -20.90 4.59
C TRP A 119 -13.14 -21.63 4.02
N ARG A 120 -12.75 -21.31 2.79
CA ARG A 120 -11.51 -21.85 2.17
C ARG A 120 -10.26 -21.35 2.89
N ALA A 121 -10.21 -20.07 3.27
CA ALA A 121 -9.13 -19.52 4.10
C ALA A 121 -9.04 -20.23 5.47
N GLY A 122 -10.18 -20.54 6.10
CA GLY A 122 -10.24 -21.31 7.33
C GLY A 122 -9.73 -22.76 7.18
N ARG A 123 -10.09 -23.46 6.09
CA ARG A 123 -9.60 -24.82 5.83
C ARG A 123 -8.11 -24.88 5.49
N ALA A 124 -7.59 -23.90 4.76
CA ALA A 124 -6.15 -23.80 4.46
C ALA A 124 -5.33 -23.63 5.75
N ARG A 125 -5.79 -22.77 6.67
CA ARG A 125 -5.18 -22.58 8.00
C ARG A 125 -5.19 -23.85 8.85
N ARG A 126 -6.30 -24.61 8.85
CA ARG A 126 -6.38 -25.89 9.58
C ARG A 126 -5.48 -26.98 8.98
N ARG A 127 -5.33 -27.01 7.65
CA ARG A 127 -4.39 -27.93 6.97
C ARG A 127 -2.93 -27.58 7.27
N ALA A 128 -2.57 -26.30 7.21
CA ALA A 128 -1.23 -25.83 7.58
C ALA A 128 -0.89 -26.14 9.04
N ALA A 129 -1.85 -25.94 9.96
CA ALA A 129 -1.67 -26.27 11.39
C ALA A 129 -1.48 -27.78 11.61
N ARG A 130 -2.17 -28.63 10.84
CA ARG A 130 -2.03 -30.10 10.92
C ARG A 130 -0.69 -30.57 10.37
N ILE A 131 -0.21 -29.98 9.28
CA ILE A 131 1.12 -30.26 8.70
C ILE A 131 2.21 -29.82 9.67
N ALA A 132 2.11 -28.60 10.22
CA ALA A 132 3.06 -28.09 11.22
C ALA A 132 3.04 -28.87 12.55
N ALA A 133 1.95 -29.56 12.88
CA ALA A 133 1.87 -30.46 14.03
C ALA A 133 2.54 -31.81 13.75
N LEU A 134 2.40 -32.33 12.53
CA LEU A 134 3.08 -33.55 12.08
C LEU A 134 4.60 -33.34 11.94
N GLU A 135 5.03 -32.18 11.45
CA GLU A 135 6.45 -31.81 11.34
C GLU A 135 7.11 -31.65 12.73
N ARG A 136 6.39 -31.10 13.72
CA ARG A 136 6.87 -31.04 15.10
C ARG A 136 6.95 -32.40 15.78
N ALA A 137 6.08 -33.34 15.42
CA ALA A 137 6.13 -34.71 15.92
C ALA A 137 7.24 -35.54 15.24
N ALA A 138 7.71 -35.13 14.06
CA ALA A 138 8.74 -35.82 13.28
C ALA A 138 10.17 -35.27 13.49
N ALA A 139 10.34 -34.20 14.26
CA ALA A 139 11.65 -33.64 14.55
C ALA A 139 12.41 -34.52 15.57
N PRO A 140 13.66 -34.96 15.28
CA PRO A 140 14.45 -35.74 16.22
C PRO A 140 14.88 -34.89 17.42
N ALA A 141 14.72 -35.44 18.62
CA ALA A 141 15.10 -34.80 19.88
C ALA A 141 16.62 -34.59 19.94
N THR A 142 17.06 -33.32 19.98
CA THR A 142 18.43 -32.96 20.33
C THR A 142 18.59 -33.04 21.84
N THR A 143 19.48 -33.92 22.29
CA THR A 143 19.90 -34.11 23.68
C THR A 143 20.53 -32.82 24.23
N PRO A 144 20.05 -32.24 25.34
CA PRO A 144 20.74 -31.16 26.02
C PRO A 144 21.91 -31.71 26.86
N GLU A 145 23.05 -31.04 26.79
CA GLU A 145 24.23 -31.24 27.64
C GLU A 145 23.88 -30.89 29.11
N PRO A 146 24.41 -31.62 30.13
CA PRO A 146 23.89 -31.56 31.49
C PRO A 146 24.49 -30.37 32.28
N THR A 147 23.61 -29.48 32.73
CA THR A 147 23.91 -28.48 33.77
C THR A 147 23.75 -29.12 35.17
N PRO A 148 24.59 -28.79 36.18
CA PRO A 148 24.49 -29.38 37.51
C PRO A 148 23.18 -29.01 38.22
N GLY A 149 22.57 -29.98 38.90
CA GLY A 149 21.24 -29.90 39.48
C GLY A 149 21.09 -29.04 40.76
N PRO A 150 19.83 -28.83 41.21
CA PRO A 150 19.46 -27.85 42.22
C PRO A 150 19.46 -28.41 43.65
N ALA A 151 19.79 -27.57 44.63
CA ALA A 151 19.55 -27.83 46.05
C ALA A 151 18.24 -27.15 46.54
N PRO A 152 17.53 -27.71 47.54
CA PRO A 152 16.15 -27.35 47.86
C PRO A 152 16.04 -26.10 48.77
N SER A 153 14.95 -25.36 48.55
CA SER A 153 14.52 -24.23 49.38
C SER A 153 13.70 -24.70 50.61
N ALA A 154 13.98 -24.11 51.78
CA ALA A 154 13.05 -24.02 52.91
C ALA A 154 13.18 -22.63 53.58
N ALA A 155 12.03 -21.99 53.82
CA ALA A 155 11.78 -20.64 54.40
C ALA A 155 12.08 -20.55 55.93
N PRO A 156 11.90 -19.41 56.68
CA PRO A 156 11.30 -18.08 56.40
C PRO A 156 12.11 -16.84 56.91
N PRO A 157 11.65 -15.57 56.73
CA PRO A 157 12.44 -14.35 56.99
C PRO A 157 12.09 -13.59 58.28
N ALA A 158 13.08 -12.93 58.90
CA ALA A 158 12.97 -11.73 59.76
C ALA A 158 14.38 -11.18 60.12
N PRO A 159 14.55 -9.92 60.58
CA PRO A 159 14.17 -8.66 59.95
C PRO A 159 15.39 -7.71 59.74
N LEU A 160 15.16 -6.69 58.91
CA LEU A 160 16.07 -5.58 58.56
C LEU A 160 16.57 -4.78 59.77
N GLN A 161 17.88 -4.50 59.82
CA GLN A 161 18.41 -3.32 60.52
C GLN A 161 18.91 -2.29 59.50
N ARG A 162 18.33 -1.10 59.64
CA ARG A 162 18.65 0.16 58.98
C ARG A 162 19.85 0.78 59.68
N GLU A 163 20.85 1.23 58.94
CA GLU A 163 21.77 2.26 59.42
C GLU A 163 21.72 3.49 58.50
N VAL A 164 21.64 4.65 59.15
CA VAL A 164 21.42 6.00 58.63
C VAL A 164 22.79 6.73 58.60
N PRO A 165 23.07 7.61 57.62
CA PRO A 165 24.35 8.31 57.51
C PRO A 165 24.35 9.71 58.14
N LEU A 166 25.56 10.25 58.48
CA LEU A 166 26.03 11.68 58.56
C LEU A 166 27.25 11.81 59.54
N PRO A 167 27.98 12.95 59.66
CA PRO A 167 28.72 13.79 58.68
C PRO A 167 30.18 14.19 59.11
N ARG A 168 30.88 14.93 58.22
CA ARG A 168 32.28 15.44 58.26
C ARG A 168 32.70 16.32 59.47
N THR A 169 34.01 16.29 59.82
CA THR A 169 34.86 17.48 60.16
C THR A 169 36.36 17.19 59.91
N ALA A 170 37.17 18.21 59.55
CA ALA A 170 38.64 18.21 59.28
C ALA A 170 39.40 19.08 60.35
N PRO A 171 40.71 19.48 60.29
CA PRO A 171 41.91 19.10 59.48
C PRO A 171 43.32 18.98 60.21
N GLU A 172 44.36 18.54 59.45
CA GLU A 172 45.85 18.81 59.48
C GLU A 172 46.81 18.34 60.63
N PRO A 173 48.19 18.29 60.47
CA PRO A 173 49.10 18.77 59.38
C PRO A 173 50.33 17.90 58.90
N VAL A 174 50.84 18.26 57.69
CA VAL A 174 52.25 18.44 57.17
C VAL A 174 53.27 17.27 57.03
N ARG A 175 53.80 17.06 55.79
CA ARG A 175 55.25 17.24 55.44
C ARG A 175 55.55 17.29 53.92
N GLU A 176 56.39 18.26 53.54
CA GLU A 176 56.95 18.61 52.21
C GLU A 176 57.93 17.57 51.64
N THR A 177 58.16 17.53 50.31
CA THR A 177 59.41 17.97 49.60
C THR A 177 59.37 17.65 48.08
N ALA A 178 59.82 18.58 47.23
CA ALA A 178 60.27 18.45 45.82
C ALA A 178 61.66 19.17 45.71
N PRO A 179 62.44 19.30 44.58
CA PRO A 179 62.21 18.95 43.14
C PRO A 179 63.45 18.45 42.28
N GLN A 180 63.19 17.90 41.05
CA GLN A 180 63.93 17.90 39.71
C GLN A 180 65.49 17.71 39.58
N PRO A 181 66.18 17.56 38.38
CA PRO A 181 65.83 17.39 36.93
C PRO A 181 66.65 16.31 36.08
N THR A 182 66.33 16.20 34.77
CA THR A 182 66.89 15.45 33.55
C THR A 182 68.41 15.58 33.20
N PRO A 183 69.09 14.82 32.26
CA PRO A 183 68.75 14.61 30.80
C PRO A 183 69.32 13.38 29.96
N SER A 184 68.71 13.12 28.76
CA SER A 184 69.18 12.65 27.38
C SER A 184 70.22 11.51 27.12
N PRO A 185 70.43 10.97 25.87
CA PRO A 185 69.71 11.06 24.57
C PRO A 185 69.52 9.71 23.78
N ALA A 186 68.90 9.78 22.57
CA ALA A 186 68.54 8.71 21.61
C ALA A 186 69.73 8.07 20.81
N PRO A 187 69.53 6.98 20.01
CA PRO A 187 68.96 7.10 18.64
C PRO A 187 67.98 5.98 18.18
N ALA A 188 67.22 6.27 17.12
CA ALA A 188 66.18 5.49 16.40
C ALA A 188 66.76 4.32 15.53
N PRO A 189 65.99 3.45 14.80
CA PRO A 189 64.59 3.58 14.35
C PRO A 189 63.68 2.31 14.29
N SER A 190 62.39 2.58 14.02
CA SER A 190 61.37 1.78 13.31
C SER A 190 60.92 0.41 13.86
N LEU A 191 59.66 0.33 14.31
CA LEU A 191 58.57 -0.44 13.66
C LEU A 191 57.31 -0.49 14.56
N SER A 192 56.30 0.27 14.13
CA SER A 192 54.86 -0.08 14.02
C SER A 192 54.13 -0.89 15.11
N LYS A 193 52.97 -0.30 15.49
CA LYS A 193 51.70 -0.89 15.98
C LYS A 193 51.51 -1.06 17.49
N GLY A 194 50.69 -0.14 18.04
CA GLY A 194 50.06 -0.29 19.36
C GLY A 194 49.26 0.95 19.79
N GLY A 195 48.52 1.58 18.89
CA GLY A 195 47.64 2.71 19.25
C GLY A 195 46.29 2.19 19.71
N HIS A 196 45.97 2.44 20.98
CA HIS A 196 44.64 2.28 21.56
C HIS A 196 43.60 3.05 20.72
N PRO A 197 42.38 2.53 20.51
CA PRO A 197 41.35 3.31 19.87
C PRO A 197 40.99 4.48 20.79
N ALA A 198 41.27 5.68 20.31
CA ALA A 198 40.63 6.89 20.80
C ALA A 198 39.11 6.70 20.72
N GLU A 199 38.41 7.01 21.80
CA GLU A 199 36.95 7.12 21.80
C GLU A 199 36.54 8.14 20.72
N GLU A 200 35.95 7.63 19.63
CA GLU A 200 35.31 8.45 18.60
C GLU A 200 34.07 9.13 19.19
N PRO A 201 33.85 10.42 18.94
CA PRO A 201 32.64 11.12 19.36
C PRO A 201 31.41 10.55 18.65
N HIS A 202 30.41 10.14 19.43
CA HIS A 202 29.00 9.86 19.09
C HIS A 202 28.69 9.67 17.59
N ARG A 203 28.63 8.40 17.15
CA ARG A 203 27.98 8.01 15.88
C ARG A 203 26.46 8.20 16.03
N ALA A 204 25.99 9.44 15.94
CA ALA A 204 24.59 9.81 16.08
C ALA A 204 23.78 9.37 14.85
N GLY A 205 23.03 8.27 15.03
CA GLY A 205 22.02 7.79 14.09
C GLY A 205 22.43 6.49 13.40
N THR A 206 22.28 5.35 14.07
CA THR A 206 22.32 4.05 13.39
C THR A 206 21.03 3.84 12.62
N THR A 207 21.16 3.48 11.34
CA THR A 207 20.04 3.00 10.55
C THR A 207 19.85 1.51 10.80
N VAL A 208 18.64 1.09 11.17
CA VAL A 208 18.37 -0.27 11.68
C VAL A 208 17.04 -0.80 11.16
N VAL A 209 17.00 -2.10 10.87
CA VAL A 209 15.76 -2.84 10.62
C VAL A 209 15.43 -3.70 11.82
N HIS A 210 14.23 -3.53 12.37
CA HIS A 210 13.76 -4.35 13.50
C HIS A 210 12.49 -5.11 13.13
N TYR A 211 12.50 -6.42 13.41
CA TYR A 211 11.36 -7.30 13.22
C TYR A 211 10.69 -7.59 14.55
N GLY A 212 9.38 -7.49 14.61
CA GLY A 212 8.67 -7.84 15.84
C GLY A 212 7.15 -7.81 15.72
N PRO A 213 6.45 -8.35 16.74
CA PRO A 213 5.00 -8.23 16.84
C PRO A 213 4.58 -6.76 17.06
N PRO A 214 3.29 -6.42 16.82
CA PRO A 214 2.80 -5.04 16.92
C PRO A 214 3.17 -4.31 18.22
N ALA A 215 3.07 -4.98 19.38
CA ALA A 215 3.40 -4.37 20.66
C ALA A 215 4.88 -4.00 20.79
N ALA A 216 5.79 -4.88 20.35
CA ALA A 216 7.22 -4.61 20.38
C ALA A 216 7.59 -3.45 19.44
N ARG A 217 7.04 -3.45 18.21
CA ARG A 217 7.28 -2.35 17.26
C ARG A 217 6.74 -1.02 17.78
N HIS A 218 5.56 -0.99 18.39
CA HIS A 218 5.01 0.21 19.02
C HIS A 218 5.96 0.79 20.07
N THR A 219 6.44 -0.03 21.00
CA THR A 219 7.39 0.40 22.03
C THR A 219 8.67 0.95 21.41
N THR A 220 9.26 0.26 20.44
CA THR A 220 10.48 0.72 19.75
C THR A 220 10.24 2.02 18.98
N ALA A 221 9.12 2.13 18.24
CA ALA A 221 8.76 3.33 17.49
C ALA A 221 8.54 4.52 18.43
N ALA A 222 7.77 4.34 19.50
CA ALA A 222 7.47 5.40 20.46
C ALA A 222 8.74 5.91 21.14
N GLN A 223 9.69 5.01 21.43
CA GLN A 223 10.99 5.40 21.97
C GLN A 223 11.81 6.19 20.95
N ALA A 224 11.94 5.70 19.71
CA ALA A 224 12.66 6.40 18.65
C ALA A 224 12.09 7.78 18.32
N VAL A 225 10.76 7.96 18.39
CA VAL A 225 10.12 9.28 18.20
C VAL A 225 10.44 10.23 19.35
N ARG A 226 10.53 9.73 20.60
CA ARG A 226 10.92 10.54 21.76
C ARG A 226 12.39 10.93 21.74
N ASP A 227 13.24 10.04 21.25
CA ASP A 227 14.70 10.23 21.18
C ASP A 227 15.13 11.07 19.96
N ALA A 228 14.22 11.38 19.04
CA ALA A 228 14.52 12.24 17.91
C ALA A 228 14.66 13.70 18.40
N ASP A 229 15.89 14.23 18.43
CA ASP A 229 16.08 15.64 18.82
C ASP A 229 15.67 16.63 17.71
N GLY A 230 15.79 16.21 16.45
CA GLY A 230 15.50 17.00 15.26
C GLY A 230 14.09 16.83 14.69
N PRO A 231 13.88 17.22 13.42
CA PRO A 231 12.64 16.93 12.72
C PRO A 231 12.43 15.42 12.53
N ALA A 232 11.18 14.99 12.39
CA ALA A 232 10.85 13.57 12.23
C ALA A 232 9.74 13.31 11.21
N LEU A 233 9.89 12.21 10.46
CA LEU A 233 8.81 11.59 9.69
C LEU A 233 8.42 10.28 10.37
N VAL A 234 7.16 10.19 10.80
CA VAL A 234 6.62 9.02 11.49
C VAL A 234 5.55 8.37 10.61
N LEU A 235 5.81 7.16 10.14
CA LEU A 235 4.83 6.33 9.45
C LEU A 235 4.32 5.25 10.42
N THR A 236 3.01 5.03 10.49
CA THR A 236 2.46 3.95 11.34
C THR A 236 1.06 3.50 10.93
N SER A 237 0.73 2.25 11.24
CA SER A 237 -0.66 1.73 11.18
C SER A 237 -1.43 1.90 12.49
N ASN A 238 -0.74 2.30 13.56
CA ASN A 238 -1.24 2.34 14.92
C ASN A 238 -1.45 3.79 15.40
N PRO A 239 -2.71 4.28 15.45
CA PRO A 239 -3.01 5.64 15.90
C PRO A 239 -2.52 5.95 17.32
N THR A 240 -2.33 4.94 18.17
CA THR A 240 -1.81 5.14 19.53
C THR A 240 -0.40 5.72 19.52
N LEU A 241 0.43 5.43 18.50
CA LEU A 241 1.77 6.04 18.41
C LEU A 241 1.69 7.55 18.25
N TRP A 242 0.73 8.06 17.47
CA TRP A 242 0.46 9.50 17.37
C TRP A 242 -0.02 10.06 18.71
N HIS A 243 -1.01 9.43 19.35
CA HIS A 243 -1.54 9.88 20.63
C HIS A 243 -0.45 9.95 21.72
N ASP A 244 0.40 8.93 21.81
CA ASP A 244 1.42 8.79 22.86
C ASP A 244 2.58 9.78 22.70
N THR A 245 2.84 10.26 21.47
CA THR A 245 4.08 11.02 21.17
C THR A 245 3.86 12.47 20.71
N LYS A 246 2.67 12.81 20.17
CA LYS A 246 2.43 14.14 19.60
C LYS A 246 2.68 15.29 20.57
N ASP A 247 2.28 15.15 21.84
CA ASP A 247 2.35 16.24 22.82
C ASP A 247 3.79 16.49 23.29
N ALA A 248 4.62 15.46 23.29
CA ALA A 248 6.06 15.62 23.51
C ALA A 248 6.72 16.28 22.30
N ARG A 249 6.38 15.84 21.08
CA ARG A 249 6.90 16.43 19.83
C ARG A 249 6.49 17.88 19.62
N ALA A 250 5.28 18.26 20.02
CA ALA A 250 4.77 19.63 19.92
C ALA A 250 5.55 20.64 20.78
N LYS A 251 6.36 20.17 21.74
CA LYS A 251 7.29 21.02 22.52
C LYS A 251 8.58 21.35 21.77
N LEU A 252 8.91 20.59 20.72
CA LEU A 252 10.14 20.72 19.95
C LEU A 252 9.92 21.44 18.62
N GLY A 253 8.75 21.27 18.01
CA GLY A 253 8.38 21.91 16.75
C GLY A 253 6.93 21.64 16.35
N PRO A 254 6.47 22.13 15.20
CA PRO A 254 5.10 21.91 14.74
C PRO A 254 4.83 20.42 14.49
N THR A 255 3.66 19.93 14.90
CA THR A 255 3.24 18.55 14.64
C THR A 255 2.10 18.51 13.62
N HIS A 256 2.35 17.88 12.48
CA HIS A 256 1.38 17.69 11.41
C HIS A 256 0.92 16.25 11.32
N LEU A 257 -0.33 16.03 10.90
CA LEU A 257 -0.92 14.72 10.72
C LEU A 257 -1.51 14.61 9.33
N TYR A 258 -1.00 13.68 8.52
CA TYR A 258 -1.65 13.20 7.31
C TYR A 258 -2.29 11.85 7.58
N ASP A 259 -3.63 11.84 7.63
CA ASP A 259 -4.43 10.65 7.89
C ASP A 259 -5.71 10.73 7.06
N PRO A 260 -5.62 10.36 5.77
CA PRO A 260 -6.70 10.53 4.79
C PRO A 260 -7.90 9.60 5.05
N THR A 261 -7.74 8.59 5.91
CA THR A 261 -8.80 7.63 6.26
C THR A 261 -9.38 7.84 7.66
N HIS A 262 -8.98 8.91 8.35
CA HIS A 262 -9.52 9.35 9.65
C HIS A 262 -9.38 8.31 10.78
N ARG A 263 -8.18 7.75 10.95
CA ARG A 263 -7.85 6.78 12.00
C ARG A 263 -7.55 7.40 13.36
N CYS A 264 -7.00 8.60 13.41
CA CYS A 264 -6.75 9.36 14.64
C CYS A 264 -7.98 10.19 15.03
N ASP A 265 -8.25 10.37 16.32
CA ASP A 265 -9.36 11.22 16.77
C ASP A 265 -8.93 12.69 16.84
N THR A 266 -8.96 13.38 15.70
CA THR A 266 -8.66 14.80 15.58
C THR A 266 -9.26 15.42 14.32
N PRO A 267 -9.74 16.68 14.37
CA PRO A 267 -10.12 17.44 13.18
C PRO A 267 -8.92 18.09 12.47
N ALA A 268 -7.78 18.27 13.16
CA ALA A 268 -6.60 18.91 12.61
C ALA A 268 -5.79 17.92 11.75
N ARG A 269 -6.02 17.95 10.44
CA ARG A 269 -5.35 17.10 9.45
C ARG A 269 -4.77 17.96 8.33
N LEU A 270 -3.55 17.64 7.95
CA LEU A 270 -2.87 18.25 6.83
C LEU A 270 -3.50 17.75 5.51
N HIS A 271 -3.76 18.65 4.59
CA HIS A 271 -4.11 18.30 3.21
C HIS A 271 -2.85 18.32 2.34
N TRP A 272 -2.72 17.33 1.47
CA TRP A 272 -1.59 17.20 0.58
C TRP A 272 -2.04 16.78 -0.82
N SER A 273 -1.84 17.66 -1.80
CA SER A 273 -2.16 17.36 -3.20
C SER A 273 -1.04 16.54 -3.86
N PRO A 274 -1.33 15.34 -4.41
CA PRO A 274 -0.35 14.55 -5.15
C PRO A 274 0.16 15.22 -6.44
N THR A 275 -0.52 16.25 -6.93
CA THR A 275 -0.09 17.01 -8.12
C THR A 275 0.87 18.15 -7.78
N ALA A 276 1.06 18.47 -6.51
CA ALA A 276 1.94 19.57 -6.10
C ALA A 276 3.39 19.32 -6.53
N GLY A 277 3.98 20.29 -7.24
CA GLY A 277 5.34 20.24 -7.76
C GLY A 277 5.51 19.39 -9.02
N CYS A 278 4.44 18.75 -9.53
CA CYS A 278 4.53 17.91 -10.73
C CYS A 278 4.60 18.71 -12.04
N GLU A 279 4.71 20.05 -11.99
CA GLU A 279 5.15 20.86 -13.11
C GLU A 279 6.58 20.47 -13.53
N ASP A 280 7.41 20.07 -12.57
CA ASP A 280 8.71 19.48 -12.84
C ASP A 280 8.58 18.01 -13.27
N LYS A 281 9.23 17.66 -14.38
CA LYS A 281 9.15 16.32 -14.99
C LYS A 281 9.72 15.24 -14.07
N HIS A 282 10.81 15.53 -13.36
CA HIS A 282 11.44 14.56 -12.47
C HIS A 282 10.56 14.30 -11.25
N THR A 283 9.99 15.35 -10.67
CA THR A 283 9.01 15.27 -9.58
C THR A 283 7.77 14.49 -9.99
N ALA A 284 7.23 14.73 -11.20
CA ALA A 284 6.11 13.96 -11.72
C ALA A 284 6.45 12.46 -11.88
N ALA A 285 7.67 12.12 -12.30
CA ALA A 285 8.12 10.73 -12.42
C ALA A 285 8.24 10.06 -11.06
N ALA A 286 8.96 10.68 -10.12
CA ALA A 286 9.10 10.17 -8.76
C ALA A 286 7.73 10.02 -8.07
N ARG A 287 6.82 10.98 -8.28
CA ARG A 287 5.44 10.93 -7.79
C ARG A 287 4.68 9.71 -8.33
N ALA A 288 4.72 9.49 -9.65
CA ALA A 288 4.03 8.38 -10.29
C ALA A 288 4.59 7.03 -9.84
N ALA A 289 5.91 6.88 -9.78
CA ALA A 289 6.58 5.69 -9.28
C ALA A 289 6.17 5.37 -7.83
N ALA A 290 6.14 6.39 -6.96
CA ALA A 290 5.73 6.21 -5.56
C ALA A 290 4.24 5.87 -5.40
N LEU A 291 3.35 6.48 -6.19
CA LEU A 291 1.91 6.15 -6.21
C LEU A 291 1.66 4.71 -6.71
N LEU A 292 2.45 4.23 -7.68
CA LEU A 292 2.29 2.88 -8.23
C LEU A 292 2.98 1.79 -7.42
N SER A 293 3.99 2.13 -6.62
CA SER A 293 4.79 1.18 -5.82
C SER A 293 3.95 0.11 -5.10
N PRO A 294 2.86 0.45 -4.38
CA PRO A 294 2.04 -0.55 -3.68
C PRO A 294 1.39 -1.60 -4.58
N VAL A 295 1.00 -1.23 -5.80
CA VAL A 295 0.27 -2.10 -6.73
C VAL A 295 1.16 -2.68 -7.84
N ARG A 296 2.45 -2.31 -7.85
CA ARG A 296 3.37 -2.69 -8.92
C ARG A 296 3.53 -4.22 -8.96
N PRO A 297 3.36 -4.85 -10.15
CA PRO A 297 3.65 -6.27 -10.31
C PRO A 297 5.11 -6.59 -9.98
N ALA A 298 5.35 -7.73 -9.32
CA ALA A 298 6.71 -8.20 -9.02
C ALA A 298 7.35 -8.99 -10.18
N SER A 299 6.52 -9.52 -11.09
CA SER A 299 6.98 -10.33 -12.22
C SER A 299 7.74 -9.47 -13.24
N ARG A 300 8.85 -9.99 -13.75
CA ARG A 300 9.57 -9.36 -14.87
C ARG A 300 8.76 -9.35 -16.17
N LEU A 301 7.86 -10.31 -16.34
CA LEU A 301 7.00 -10.40 -17.53
C LEU A 301 6.03 -9.21 -17.62
N ASP A 302 5.66 -8.62 -16.48
CA ASP A 302 4.71 -7.51 -16.39
C ASP A 302 5.40 -6.12 -16.37
N GLN A 303 6.73 -6.06 -16.54
CA GLN A 303 7.47 -4.79 -16.45
C GLN A 303 7.00 -3.77 -17.49
N ALA A 304 6.82 -4.20 -18.74
CA ALA A 304 6.33 -3.29 -19.79
C ALA A 304 4.96 -2.68 -19.45
N VAL A 305 4.09 -3.44 -18.78
CA VAL A 305 2.79 -2.93 -18.28
C VAL A 305 3.01 -1.92 -17.18
N ALA A 306 3.90 -2.20 -16.22
CA ALA A 306 4.23 -1.28 -15.13
C ALA A 306 4.83 0.04 -15.65
N ASP A 307 5.75 -0.03 -16.63
CA ASP A 307 6.39 1.15 -17.23
C ASP A 307 5.39 1.99 -18.03
N THR A 308 4.44 1.33 -18.70
CA THR A 308 3.32 2.01 -19.37
C THR A 308 2.42 2.70 -18.33
N ALA A 309 2.10 2.03 -17.22
CA ALA A 309 1.29 2.60 -16.14
C ALA A 309 1.97 3.83 -15.50
N GLU A 310 3.28 3.77 -15.29
CA GLU A 310 4.08 4.88 -14.80
C GLU A 310 4.06 6.05 -15.79
N THR A 311 4.22 5.77 -17.09
CA THR A 311 4.15 6.80 -18.15
C THR A 311 2.80 7.49 -18.17
N LEU A 312 1.70 6.72 -18.10
CA LEU A 312 0.34 7.27 -18.05
C LEU A 312 0.16 8.14 -16.80
N LEU A 313 0.47 7.61 -15.61
CA LEU A 313 0.22 8.32 -14.36
C LEU A 313 1.10 9.57 -14.23
N ARG A 314 2.38 9.49 -14.61
CA ARG A 314 3.30 10.65 -14.66
C ARG A 314 2.75 11.75 -15.56
N SER A 315 2.26 11.37 -16.74
CA SER A 315 1.68 12.34 -17.69
C SER A 315 0.41 12.97 -17.13
N TYR A 316 -0.44 12.21 -16.44
CA TYR A 316 -1.66 12.73 -15.81
C TYR A 316 -1.37 13.69 -14.65
N VAL A 317 -0.45 13.36 -13.73
CA VAL A 317 -0.11 14.28 -12.64
C VAL A 317 0.60 15.53 -13.15
N HIS A 318 1.42 15.41 -14.20
CA HIS A 318 2.07 16.54 -14.85
C HIS A 318 1.05 17.45 -15.56
N ALA A 319 0.17 16.87 -16.38
CA ALA A 319 -0.92 17.61 -17.05
C ALA A 319 -1.79 18.34 -16.04
N ALA A 320 -2.11 17.70 -14.91
CA ALA A 320 -2.90 18.34 -13.87
C ALA A 320 -2.16 19.51 -13.22
N ALA A 321 -0.87 19.37 -12.91
CA ALA A 321 -0.08 20.42 -12.32
C ALA A 321 0.06 21.65 -13.23
N VAL A 322 0.42 21.46 -14.50
CA VAL A 322 0.66 22.58 -15.44
C VAL A 322 -0.60 23.39 -15.79
N ASP A 323 -1.80 22.79 -15.67
CA ASP A 323 -3.10 23.42 -15.94
C ASP A 323 -3.86 23.80 -14.65
N GLY A 324 -3.26 23.59 -13.47
CA GLY A 324 -3.88 23.90 -12.18
C GLY A 324 -5.09 23.01 -11.83
N ARG A 325 -5.14 21.78 -12.35
CA ARG A 325 -6.21 20.82 -12.05
C ARG A 325 -5.94 20.03 -10.77
N THR A 326 -7.04 19.70 -10.10
CA THR A 326 -7.05 18.86 -8.88
C THR A 326 -6.82 17.38 -9.19
N VAL A 327 -6.49 16.60 -8.16
CA VAL A 327 -6.40 15.12 -8.20
C VAL A 327 -7.65 14.43 -8.78
N ARG A 328 -8.82 15.07 -8.73
CA ARG A 328 -10.08 14.53 -9.31
C ARG A 328 -9.96 14.31 -10.83
N HIS A 329 -9.23 15.17 -11.53
CA HIS A 329 -8.99 15.02 -12.95
C HIS A 329 -8.01 13.87 -13.22
N VAL A 330 -6.94 13.76 -12.42
CA VAL A 330 -6.01 12.62 -12.49
C VAL A 330 -6.75 11.30 -12.29
N HIS A 331 -7.64 11.22 -11.30
CA HIS A 331 -8.45 10.03 -11.05
C HIS A 331 -9.36 9.70 -12.24
N ARG A 332 -10.03 10.71 -12.82
CA ARG A 332 -10.88 10.54 -14.01
C ARG A 332 -10.07 10.02 -15.21
N TRP A 333 -8.92 10.60 -15.48
CA TRP A 333 -8.05 10.16 -16.58
C TRP A 333 -7.47 8.77 -16.35
N ALA A 334 -7.11 8.42 -15.11
CA ALA A 334 -6.67 7.08 -14.75
C ALA A 334 -7.75 6.00 -14.99
N GLN A 335 -9.03 6.37 -14.91
CA GLN A 335 -10.17 5.52 -15.26
C GLN A 335 -10.42 5.41 -16.77
N GLY A 336 -9.61 6.08 -17.61
CA GLY A 336 -9.80 6.12 -19.07
C GLY A 336 -10.83 7.15 -19.54
N ILE A 337 -11.39 7.95 -18.63
CA ILE A 337 -12.40 8.94 -18.96
C ILE A 337 -11.70 10.25 -19.34
N GLN A 338 -12.04 10.82 -20.51
CA GLN A 338 -11.51 12.12 -20.97
C GLN A 338 -9.97 12.18 -21.05
N VAL A 339 -9.28 11.07 -21.35
CA VAL A 339 -7.80 11.02 -21.43
C VAL A 339 -7.21 12.01 -22.45
N HIS A 340 -7.93 12.30 -23.53
CA HIS A 340 -7.52 13.28 -24.54
C HIS A 340 -7.44 14.72 -23.99
N ASP A 341 -8.12 15.04 -22.88
CA ASP A 341 -7.94 16.34 -22.23
C ASP A 341 -6.53 16.51 -21.67
N ALA A 342 -5.97 15.46 -21.05
CA ALA A 342 -4.59 15.48 -20.55
C ALA A 342 -3.59 15.68 -21.69
N VAL A 343 -3.79 14.96 -22.80
CA VAL A 343 -2.98 15.13 -24.03
C VAL A 343 -3.04 16.56 -24.55
N ARG A 344 -4.25 17.11 -24.68
CA ARG A 344 -4.46 18.49 -25.15
C ARG A 344 -3.76 19.50 -24.25
N ILE A 345 -3.90 19.36 -22.95
CA ILE A 345 -3.22 20.22 -21.95
C ILE A 345 -1.71 20.19 -22.15
N LEU A 346 -1.11 18.99 -22.23
CA LEU A 346 0.33 18.83 -22.41
C LEU A 346 0.82 19.38 -23.75
N ARG A 347 -0.03 19.37 -24.78
CA ARG A 347 0.30 19.90 -26.11
C ARG A 347 0.27 21.43 -26.16
N THR A 348 -0.68 22.06 -25.47
CA THR A 348 -0.92 23.50 -25.57
C THR A 348 -0.26 24.31 -24.47
N SER A 349 0.06 23.70 -23.32
CA SER A 349 0.64 24.43 -22.20
C SER A 349 2.14 24.71 -22.41
N PRO A 350 2.59 25.98 -22.35
CA PRO A 350 4.02 26.30 -22.44
C PRO A 350 4.82 25.80 -21.22
N LYS A 351 4.15 25.43 -20.12
CA LYS A 351 4.77 24.86 -18.92
C LYS A 351 4.96 23.34 -19.02
N ALA A 352 4.40 22.69 -20.05
CA ALA A 352 4.54 21.26 -20.22
C ALA A 352 5.96 20.90 -20.63
N ALA A 353 6.47 19.80 -20.08
CA ALA A 353 7.78 19.29 -20.43
C ALA A 353 7.82 18.91 -21.93
N PRO A 354 8.91 19.23 -22.65
CA PRO A 354 9.03 18.91 -24.07
C PRO A 354 8.76 17.42 -24.35
N GLY A 355 7.94 17.15 -25.36
CA GLY A 355 7.59 15.79 -25.78
C GLY A 355 6.56 15.07 -24.90
N ALA A 356 6.12 15.63 -23.76
CA ALA A 356 5.21 14.96 -22.84
C ALA A 356 3.87 14.56 -23.48
N ALA A 357 3.33 15.40 -24.37
CA ALA A 357 2.09 15.10 -25.09
C ALA A 357 2.25 13.90 -26.04
N GLY A 358 3.35 13.87 -26.81
CA GLY A 358 3.62 12.78 -27.76
C GLY A 358 3.92 11.46 -27.04
N GLU A 359 4.59 11.52 -25.90
CA GLU A 359 4.85 10.35 -25.05
C GLU A 359 3.55 9.75 -24.49
N LEU A 360 2.63 10.60 -24.01
CA LEU A 360 1.31 10.16 -23.55
C LEU A 360 0.48 9.56 -24.71
N GLU A 361 0.47 10.21 -25.87
CA GLU A 361 -0.24 9.68 -27.04
C GLU A 361 0.32 8.33 -27.50
N ALA A 362 1.65 8.17 -27.53
CA ALA A 362 2.30 6.91 -27.86
C ALA A 362 1.88 5.80 -26.87
N ALA A 363 1.89 6.09 -25.56
CA ALA A 363 1.44 5.15 -24.54
C ALA A 363 -0.05 4.77 -24.68
N LEU A 364 -0.91 5.70 -25.13
CA LEU A 364 -2.34 5.47 -25.31
C LEU A 364 -2.71 4.71 -26.60
N THR A 365 -1.80 4.65 -27.58
CA THR A 365 -2.10 4.15 -28.93
C THR A 365 -1.27 2.94 -29.37
N ALA A 366 -0.04 2.79 -28.89
CA ALA A 366 0.91 1.81 -29.42
C ALA A 366 0.50 0.35 -29.19
N HIS A 367 0.09 -0.01 -27.96
CA HIS A 367 -0.23 -1.39 -27.59
C HIS A 367 -1.52 -1.46 -26.76
N PRO A 368 -2.68 -1.73 -27.39
CA PRO A 368 -3.98 -1.65 -26.72
C PRO A 368 -4.11 -2.52 -25.47
N GLU A 369 -3.71 -3.79 -25.53
CA GLU A 369 -3.79 -4.71 -24.38
C GLU A 369 -2.90 -4.24 -23.21
N ARG A 370 -1.66 -3.83 -23.51
CA ARG A 370 -0.73 -3.32 -22.50
C ARG A 370 -1.24 -2.02 -21.88
N ARG A 371 -1.80 -1.12 -22.69
CA ARG A 371 -2.45 0.11 -22.24
C ARG A 371 -3.61 -0.21 -21.30
N ASP A 372 -4.46 -1.17 -21.65
CA ASP A 372 -5.63 -1.54 -20.84
C ASP A 372 -5.21 -2.11 -19.48
N MET A 373 -4.21 -2.99 -19.46
CA MET A 373 -3.64 -3.49 -18.21
C MET A 373 -2.98 -2.38 -17.38
N ALA A 374 -2.27 -1.44 -18.03
CA ALA A 374 -1.66 -0.29 -17.38
C ALA A 374 -2.72 0.67 -16.79
N GLN A 375 -3.82 0.88 -17.50
CA GLN A 375 -4.95 1.67 -17.03
C GLN A 375 -5.62 1.01 -15.81
N GLN A 376 -5.77 -0.32 -15.81
CA GLN A 376 -6.26 -1.03 -14.64
C GLN A 376 -5.35 -0.85 -13.41
N LEU A 377 -4.02 -0.85 -13.59
CA LEU A 377 -3.07 -0.58 -12.51
C LEU A 377 -3.20 0.85 -11.97
N THR A 378 -3.26 1.87 -12.85
CA THR A 378 -3.41 3.27 -12.41
C THR A 378 -4.76 3.53 -11.74
N THR A 379 -5.85 2.95 -12.27
CA THR A 379 -7.18 2.97 -11.64
C THR A 379 -7.12 2.35 -10.24
N ARG A 380 -6.46 1.21 -10.09
CA ARG A 380 -6.34 0.52 -8.79
C ARG A 380 -5.54 1.34 -7.78
N ALA A 381 -4.40 1.89 -8.19
CA ALA A 381 -3.57 2.75 -7.35
C ALA A 381 -4.34 3.97 -6.82
N LEU A 382 -5.27 4.52 -7.60
CA LEU A 382 -6.03 5.71 -7.23
C LEU A 382 -7.44 5.41 -6.71
N SER A 383 -7.79 4.14 -6.49
CA SER A 383 -9.14 3.71 -6.12
C SER A 383 -9.69 4.37 -4.85
N ALA A 384 -8.83 4.70 -3.89
CA ALA A 384 -9.23 5.37 -2.64
C ALA A 384 -9.80 6.79 -2.85
N LEU A 385 -9.51 7.44 -3.98
CA LEU A 385 -10.08 8.74 -4.35
C LEU A 385 -11.59 8.66 -4.67
N SER A 386 -12.19 7.47 -4.68
CA SER A 386 -13.65 7.31 -4.64
C SER A 386 -14.25 7.72 -3.28
N THR A 387 -13.45 7.69 -2.21
CA THR A 387 -13.86 8.09 -0.86
C THR A 387 -13.77 9.62 -0.67
N VAL A 388 -14.77 10.23 -0.03
CA VAL A 388 -14.86 11.69 0.13
C VAL A 388 -13.68 12.24 0.94
N ASN A 389 -13.46 11.72 2.15
CA ASN A 389 -12.38 12.17 3.02
C ASN A 389 -10.99 12.05 2.39
N VAL A 390 -10.72 10.97 1.63
CA VAL A 390 -9.45 10.82 0.90
C VAL A 390 -9.29 11.88 -0.18
N ARG A 391 -10.36 12.25 -0.90
CA ARG A 391 -10.29 13.37 -1.86
C ARG A 391 -10.07 14.71 -1.18
N GLU A 392 -10.77 14.96 -0.07
CA GLU A 392 -10.59 16.17 0.72
C GLU A 392 -9.14 16.28 1.19
N ALA A 393 -8.56 15.21 1.72
CA ALA A 393 -7.15 15.14 2.10
C ALA A 393 -6.17 15.42 0.94
N CYS A 394 -6.60 15.27 -0.31
CA CYS A 394 -5.81 15.60 -1.50
C CYS A 394 -6.13 16.98 -2.11
N THR A 395 -6.95 17.79 -1.46
CA THR A 395 -7.21 19.15 -1.91
C THR A 395 -5.98 20.01 -1.70
N HIS A 396 -5.73 20.91 -2.66
CA HIS A 396 -4.63 21.86 -2.51
C HIS A 396 -5.01 22.90 -1.45
N ASN A 397 -4.17 23.03 -0.43
CA ASN A 397 -4.29 24.03 0.63
C ASN A 397 -2.94 24.74 0.77
N ARG A 398 -2.93 26.06 0.62
CA ARG A 398 -1.69 26.87 0.65
C ARG A 398 -1.02 26.85 2.03
N THR A 399 -1.79 26.88 3.10
CA THR A 399 -1.26 26.84 4.46
C THR A 399 -0.61 25.51 4.75
N ASP A 400 -1.26 24.41 4.35
CA ASP A 400 -0.70 23.07 4.52
C ASP A 400 0.54 22.83 3.65
N ALA A 401 0.57 23.38 2.43
CA ALA A 401 1.74 23.32 1.58
C ALA A 401 2.94 24.04 2.22
N LEU A 402 2.73 25.25 2.76
CA LEU A 402 3.76 25.99 3.47
C LEU A 402 4.24 25.26 4.73
N ALA A 403 3.32 24.70 5.51
CA ALA A 403 3.64 23.91 6.69
C ALA A 403 4.46 22.66 6.33
N LEU A 404 4.12 21.97 5.24
CA LEU A 404 4.86 20.81 4.77
C LEU A 404 6.25 21.17 4.22
N ASP A 405 6.42 22.35 3.64
CA ASP A 405 7.72 22.83 3.15
C ASP A 405 8.63 23.33 4.29
N SER A 406 8.06 23.80 5.41
CA SER A 406 8.82 24.41 6.50
C SER A 406 9.12 23.48 7.68
N PHE A 407 8.30 22.44 7.93
CA PHE A 407 8.39 21.67 9.18
C PHE A 407 9.79 21.08 9.45
N ILE A 408 10.56 20.69 8.43
CA ILE A 408 11.93 20.17 8.64
C ILE A 408 12.83 21.26 9.24
N HIS A 409 12.76 22.49 8.70
CA HIS A 409 13.53 23.63 9.21
C HIS A 409 13.07 24.06 10.60
N GLU A 410 11.78 23.87 10.91
CA GLU A 410 11.17 24.20 12.20
C GLU A 410 11.32 23.09 13.25
N GLY A 411 12.08 22.02 12.99
CA GLY A 411 12.23 20.88 13.93
C GLY A 411 10.94 20.07 14.14
N GLY A 412 9.98 20.22 13.23
CA GLY A 412 8.64 19.65 13.31
C GLY A 412 8.57 18.15 13.06
N THR A 413 7.37 17.60 13.19
CA THR A 413 7.09 16.18 12.99
C THR A 413 5.88 15.99 12.10
N LEU A 414 6.06 15.22 11.02
CA LEU A 414 4.96 14.75 10.19
C LEU A 414 4.61 13.31 10.56
N TYR A 415 3.38 13.11 11.05
CA TYR A 415 2.79 11.79 11.20
C TYR A 415 2.01 11.43 9.94
N VAL A 416 2.31 10.28 9.36
CA VAL A 416 1.60 9.67 8.23
C VAL A 416 0.95 8.39 8.75
N VAL A 417 -0.37 8.41 8.92
CA VAL A 417 -1.12 7.31 9.52
C VAL A 417 -1.98 6.63 8.47
N GLY A 418 -1.90 5.30 8.41
CA GLY A 418 -2.58 4.50 7.41
C GLY A 418 -3.22 3.23 7.95
N GLU A 419 -4.02 2.59 7.10
CA GLU A 419 -4.44 1.21 7.33
C GLU A 419 -3.25 0.27 7.12
N SER A 420 -3.23 -0.83 7.87
CA SER A 420 -2.28 -1.91 7.63
C SER A 420 -2.84 -2.90 6.61
N ILE A 421 -2.22 -2.94 5.42
CA ILE A 421 -2.67 -3.72 4.26
C ILE A 421 -1.53 -4.64 3.79
N GLU A 422 -1.75 -5.95 3.93
CA GLU A 422 -0.76 -6.96 3.49
C GLU A 422 -0.78 -7.21 1.98
N ASP A 423 -1.96 -7.19 1.36
CA ASP A 423 -2.12 -7.39 -0.09
C ASP A 423 -2.75 -6.15 -0.79
N PRO A 424 -1.96 -5.07 -0.98
CA PRO A 424 -2.42 -3.88 -1.66
C PRO A 424 -2.61 -4.07 -3.16
N ARG A 425 -2.12 -5.19 -3.75
CA ARG A 425 -2.32 -5.46 -5.18
C ARG A 425 -3.77 -5.70 -5.51
N THR A 426 -4.61 -6.08 -4.54
CA THR A 426 -6.05 -6.24 -4.73
C THR A 426 -6.80 -4.99 -4.31
N SER A 427 -6.52 -4.48 -3.10
CA SER A 427 -7.16 -3.28 -2.56
C SER A 427 -6.12 -2.45 -1.79
N PRO A 428 -5.50 -1.45 -2.44
CA PRO A 428 -4.41 -0.69 -1.82
C PRO A 428 -4.89 0.35 -0.80
N GLY A 429 -6.18 0.65 -0.73
CA GLY A 429 -6.68 1.73 0.13
C GLY A 429 -5.94 3.04 -0.14
N ALA A 430 -5.65 3.81 0.91
CA ALA A 430 -4.89 5.06 0.78
C ALA A 430 -3.36 4.87 0.68
N MET A 431 -2.85 3.62 0.72
CA MET A 431 -1.40 3.33 0.74
C MET A 431 -0.60 4.05 -0.37
N PRO A 432 -1.06 4.13 -1.63
CA PRO A 432 -0.41 4.92 -2.69
C PRO A 432 -0.14 6.37 -2.30
N LEU A 433 -1.09 7.03 -1.65
CA LEU A 433 -0.96 8.42 -1.21
C LEU A 433 0.03 8.54 -0.05
N LEU A 434 -0.02 7.60 0.91
CA LEU A 434 0.90 7.56 2.04
C LEU A 434 2.35 7.34 1.56
N THR A 435 2.55 6.39 0.66
CA THR A 435 3.86 6.13 0.03
C THR A 435 4.35 7.36 -0.74
N ALA A 436 3.49 8.00 -1.52
CA ALA A 436 3.87 9.17 -2.30
C ALA A 436 4.22 10.39 -1.43
N LEU A 437 3.49 10.63 -0.34
CA LEU A 437 3.81 11.72 0.60
C LEU A 437 5.13 11.44 1.34
N ALA A 438 5.29 10.25 1.90
CA ALA A 438 6.51 9.87 2.61
C ALA A 438 7.75 9.93 1.70
N ALA A 439 7.65 9.41 0.46
CA ALA A 439 8.72 9.53 -0.53
C ALA A 439 9.05 10.98 -0.89
N HIS A 440 8.05 11.87 -0.92
CA HIS A 440 8.27 13.29 -1.19
C HIS A 440 8.98 14.02 -0.05
N VAL A 441 8.65 13.69 1.19
CA VAL A 441 9.35 14.22 2.37
C VAL A 441 10.80 13.76 2.39
N VAL A 442 11.04 12.47 2.11
CA VAL A 442 12.40 11.92 1.98
C VAL A 442 13.19 12.67 0.90
N GLU A 443 12.61 12.87 -0.28
CA GLU A 443 13.28 13.58 -1.37
C GLU A 443 13.48 15.07 -1.06
N HIS A 444 12.58 15.70 -0.30
CA HIS A 444 12.77 17.06 0.19
C HIS A 444 13.96 17.14 1.16
N GLY A 445 14.04 16.21 2.11
CA GLY A 445 15.19 16.07 3.03
C GLY A 445 16.50 15.83 2.29
N ARG A 446 16.52 14.95 1.28
CA ARG A 446 17.70 14.69 0.45
C ARG A 446 18.20 15.96 -0.27
N ARG A 447 17.29 16.71 -0.90
CA ARG A 447 17.63 18.00 -1.54
C ARG A 447 18.06 19.07 -0.56
N MET A 448 17.58 19.04 0.68
CA MET A 448 18.07 19.92 1.74
C MET A 448 19.49 19.54 2.17
N ALA A 449 19.77 18.24 2.35
CA ALA A 449 21.11 17.74 2.66
C ALA A 449 22.14 18.14 1.59
N GLU A 450 21.81 17.94 0.32
CA GLU A 450 22.69 18.28 -0.82
C GLU A 450 23.03 19.78 -0.91
N ARG A 451 22.15 20.65 -0.41
CA ARG A 451 22.37 22.11 -0.37
C ARG A 451 23.03 22.58 0.93
N SER A 452 23.17 21.71 1.92
CA SER A 452 23.87 22.00 3.17
C SER A 452 25.37 22.10 2.93
N SER A 453 26.05 22.95 3.69
CA SER A 453 27.52 23.08 3.63
C SER A 453 28.27 21.79 3.97
N SER A 454 27.68 20.94 4.82
CA SER A 454 28.24 19.64 5.19
C SER A 454 27.79 18.50 4.25
N GLY A 455 26.90 18.77 3.29
CA GLY A 455 26.24 17.72 2.50
C GLY A 455 25.27 16.84 3.30
N ARG A 456 24.98 17.23 4.55
CA ARG A 456 24.19 16.48 5.53
C ARG A 456 23.11 17.37 6.16
N LEU A 457 21.96 16.79 6.51
CA LEU A 457 21.00 17.45 7.40
C LEU A 457 21.54 17.53 8.83
N ASP A 458 21.52 18.73 9.39
CA ASP A 458 21.82 19.01 10.79
C ASP A 458 20.88 20.15 11.26
N PRO A 459 19.92 19.88 12.17
CA PRO A 459 19.65 18.60 12.83
C PRO A 459 19.14 17.52 11.84
N PRO A 460 19.36 16.21 12.14
CA PRO A 460 18.95 15.13 11.25
C PRO A 460 17.42 14.97 11.19
N LEU A 461 16.91 14.57 10.03
CA LEU A 461 15.52 14.15 9.83
C LEU A 461 15.38 12.67 10.20
N THR A 462 14.90 12.38 11.40
CA THR A 462 14.70 10.99 11.86
C THR A 462 13.50 10.36 11.15
N LEU A 463 13.71 9.21 10.51
CA LEU A 463 12.67 8.45 9.82
C LEU A 463 12.24 7.25 10.67
N VAL A 464 11.08 7.33 11.30
CA VAL A 464 10.50 6.21 12.07
C VAL A 464 9.40 5.56 11.24
N LEU A 465 9.73 4.42 10.63
CA LEU A 465 8.88 3.76 9.63
C LEU A 465 8.25 2.49 10.22
N ASP A 466 7.21 2.66 11.04
CA ASP A 466 6.47 1.54 11.66
C ASP A 466 5.52 0.86 10.66
N ASP A 467 5.62 -0.48 10.59
CA ASP A 467 4.81 -1.33 9.71
C ASP A 467 4.93 -0.92 8.23
N VAL A 468 6.11 -0.41 7.83
CA VAL A 468 6.35 0.27 6.55
C VAL A 468 5.90 -0.54 5.33
N ALA A 469 6.13 -1.85 5.36
CA ALA A 469 5.76 -2.75 4.27
C ALA A 469 4.24 -2.90 4.09
N ALA A 470 3.45 -2.70 5.15
CA ALA A 470 1.99 -2.81 5.15
C ALA A 470 1.29 -1.44 5.21
N VAL A 471 2.00 -0.32 5.37
CA VAL A 471 1.39 1.02 5.44
C VAL A 471 1.78 1.90 4.27
N ALA A 472 3.07 1.96 3.93
CA ALA A 472 3.59 2.76 2.84
C ALA A 472 4.96 2.21 2.37
N PRO A 473 4.99 1.21 1.47
CA PRO A 473 6.23 0.61 0.99
C PRO A 473 7.02 1.62 0.14
N LEU A 474 7.98 2.29 0.77
CA LEU A 474 8.84 3.28 0.15
C LEU A 474 9.80 2.63 -0.86
N PRO A 475 9.81 3.06 -2.14
CA PRO A 475 10.80 2.60 -3.10
C PRO A 475 12.25 2.82 -2.65
N GLN A 476 12.51 3.95 -1.98
CA GLN A 476 13.84 4.37 -1.53
C GLN A 476 14.31 3.71 -0.22
N LEU A 477 13.50 2.85 0.40
CA LEU A 477 13.85 2.26 1.70
C LEU A 477 15.24 1.60 1.72
N PRO A 478 15.64 0.81 0.70
CA PRO A 478 16.97 0.20 0.73
C PRO A 478 18.12 1.22 0.71
N GLU A 479 17.99 2.31 -0.05
CA GLU A 479 18.99 3.38 -0.11
C GLU A 479 19.05 4.14 1.22
N LEU A 480 17.88 4.44 1.82
CA LEU A 480 17.81 5.02 3.16
C LEU A 480 18.48 4.14 4.21
N LEU A 481 18.32 2.81 4.06
CA LEU A 481 18.94 1.85 4.96
C LEU A 481 20.46 1.77 4.83
N ALA A 482 20.97 1.94 3.61
CA ALA A 482 22.40 1.90 3.34
C ALA A 482 23.10 3.21 3.74
N ASP A 483 22.63 4.34 3.24
CA ASP A 483 23.40 5.61 3.24
C ASP A 483 22.63 6.77 3.91
N GLY A 484 21.41 6.52 4.41
CA GLY A 484 20.55 7.58 4.94
C GLY A 484 21.15 8.32 6.14
N ALA A 485 21.83 7.60 7.04
CA ALA A 485 22.45 8.17 8.23
C ALA A 485 23.56 9.19 7.90
N ASP A 486 24.34 8.90 6.86
CA ASP A 486 25.44 9.77 6.39
C ASP A 486 24.91 11.10 5.83
N ARG A 487 23.69 11.08 5.29
CA ARG A 487 22.97 12.27 4.79
C ARG A 487 22.12 12.98 5.84
N GLY A 488 22.11 12.49 7.09
CA GLY A 488 21.33 13.07 8.17
C GLY A 488 19.86 12.65 8.13
N MET A 489 19.59 11.46 7.60
CA MET A 489 18.27 10.82 7.58
C MET A 489 18.35 9.42 8.23
N PRO A 490 18.71 9.32 9.52
CA PRO A 490 18.77 8.03 10.20
C PRO A 490 17.39 7.36 10.16
N THR A 491 17.37 6.10 9.73
CA THR A 491 16.13 5.38 9.44
C THR A 491 15.94 4.20 10.36
N LEU A 492 14.79 4.14 11.04
CA LEU A 492 14.32 2.97 11.75
C LEU A 492 13.18 2.35 10.96
N ALA A 493 13.42 1.19 10.36
CA ALA A 493 12.39 0.43 9.65
C ALA A 493 11.87 -0.72 10.51
N LEU A 494 10.57 -0.68 10.85
CA LEU A 494 9.96 -1.74 11.65
C LEU A 494 9.05 -2.61 10.77
N LEU A 495 9.34 -3.91 10.72
CA LEU A 495 8.61 -4.87 9.91
C LEU A 495 8.06 -6.02 10.75
N ARG A 496 7.11 -6.76 10.21
CA ARG A 496 6.54 -7.94 10.87
C ARG A 496 7.48 -9.13 10.81
N SER A 497 8.10 -9.33 9.65
CA SER A 497 9.02 -10.44 9.38
C SER A 497 9.93 -10.12 8.20
N ARG A 498 10.99 -10.92 8.04
CA ARG A 498 11.92 -10.80 6.92
C ARG A 498 11.26 -11.14 5.59
N GLU A 499 10.32 -12.09 5.57
CA GLU A 499 9.55 -12.48 4.38
C GLU A 499 8.72 -11.31 3.86
N GLN A 500 8.14 -10.51 4.76
CA GLN A 500 7.42 -9.30 4.38
C GLN A 500 8.34 -8.30 3.68
N GLY A 501 9.55 -8.08 4.23
CA GLY A 501 10.58 -7.27 3.60
C GLY A 501 10.96 -7.78 2.20
N ARG A 502 11.28 -9.08 2.09
CA ARG A 502 11.63 -9.72 0.80
C ARG A 502 10.49 -9.65 -0.23
N ALA A 503 9.23 -9.71 0.21
CA ALA A 503 8.08 -9.61 -0.68
C ALA A 503 7.92 -8.19 -1.28
N ARG A 504 8.38 -7.16 -0.57
CA ARG A 504 8.29 -5.75 -1.01
C ARG A 504 9.55 -5.26 -1.72
N TRP A 505 10.73 -5.70 -1.28
CA TRP A 505 12.03 -5.35 -1.87
C TRP A 505 12.79 -6.63 -2.27
N PRO A 506 12.34 -7.36 -3.30
CA PRO A 506 12.85 -8.70 -3.63
C PRO A 506 14.30 -8.74 -4.11
N HIS A 507 14.86 -7.60 -4.49
CA HIS A 507 16.23 -7.48 -5.02
C HIS A 507 17.24 -6.93 -4.00
N HIS A 508 16.81 -6.68 -2.76
CA HIS A 508 17.63 -6.02 -1.75
C HIS A 508 17.53 -6.82 -0.44
N ASP A 509 18.68 -7.15 0.15
CA ASP A 509 18.72 -7.61 1.53
C ASP A 509 18.74 -6.37 2.44
N LEU A 510 17.71 -6.22 3.26
CA LEU A 510 17.62 -5.10 4.20
C LEU A 510 18.59 -5.37 5.37
N PRO A 511 19.52 -4.45 5.68
CA PRO A 511 20.49 -4.63 6.77
C PRO A 511 19.76 -4.65 8.12
N VAL A 512 20.03 -5.67 8.92
CA VAL A 512 19.40 -5.89 10.25
C VAL A 512 20.32 -5.38 11.34
#